data_AF-A0A453RHS9-F1
#
_entry.id   AF-A0A453RHS9-F1
#
_cell.length_a   1.000
_cell.length_b   1.000
_cell.length_c   1.000
_cell.angle_alpha   90.00
_cell.angle_beta   90.00
_cell.angle_gamma   90.00
#
_symmetry.space_group_name_H-M   'P 1'
#
loop_
_entity.id
_entity.type
_entity.pdbx_description
1 polymer ?
#
loop_
_entity_poly.entity_id
_entity_poly.type
_entity_poly.pdbx_seq_one_letter_code
_entity_poly.pdbx_strand_id
1 'polypeptide(L)'
;RVNKGMNLEDFKFIYWMEYAHRMWGRALGFVFAVPFAYFVAKGYVTRQLGVRLSALFALGGAQGLIGWWMVKSGLEEPASEYVEPRVSPYRLAAHLTSAFVIYCGILWTALSVVMPDPPAESMKWVKGAAKFRKLAIPASAVVGITAISGAFVAGNDAGRAYNTFPKMGDSWIPEDVFSMEPFIRNFFENTSTVQLNHRILATSTLLSVSALWLAARKVDMHPAVKSLVGSTLGMAALQVTLGISTLLMYVPTSLGSAHQAGALTLLSLMILLTHTLRRPSPALLKSLASAVKST
;
A
#
# COMPACT_ATOMS: atom_id res chain seq x y z
N ARG A 1 -24.45 20.45 16.51
CA ARG A 1 -23.55 21.24 15.62
C ARG A 1 -22.20 20.56 15.58
N VAL A 2 -21.81 20.08 14.41
CA VAL A 2 -20.46 19.57 14.10
C VAL A 2 -19.43 20.67 14.39
N ASN A 3 -18.26 20.31 14.93
CA ASN A 3 -17.14 21.22 15.26
C ASN A 3 -17.36 22.23 16.41
N LYS A 4 -18.19 21.92 17.41
CA LYS A 4 -18.23 22.71 18.65
C LYS A 4 -16.85 22.73 19.32
N GLY A 5 -16.24 23.92 19.43
CA GLY A 5 -14.93 24.11 20.08
C GLY A 5 -13.74 24.27 19.12
N MET A 6 -13.93 24.18 17.80
CA MET A 6 -12.88 24.44 16.82
C MET A 6 -12.53 25.92 16.78
N ASN A 7 -11.25 26.26 16.96
CA ASN A 7 -10.77 27.63 16.82
C ASN A 7 -10.39 27.95 15.36
N LEU A 8 -10.06 29.20 15.06
CA LEU A 8 -9.71 29.62 13.69
C LEU A 8 -8.43 28.95 13.17
N GLU A 9 -7.47 28.64 14.04
CA GLU A 9 -6.22 28.00 13.67
C GLU A 9 -6.45 26.55 13.25
N ASP A 10 -7.25 25.81 14.03
CA ASP A 10 -7.68 24.44 13.71
C ASP A 10 -8.37 24.40 12.34
N PHE A 11 -9.28 25.35 12.09
CA PHE A 11 -9.95 25.46 10.80
C PHE A 11 -8.96 25.71 9.66
N LYS A 12 -8.05 26.68 9.82
CA LYS A 12 -7.04 27.01 8.80
C LYS A 12 -6.16 25.81 8.50
N PHE A 13 -5.73 25.08 9.52
CA PHE A 13 -4.90 23.90 9.36
C PHE A 13 -5.62 22.84 8.51
N ILE A 14 -6.85 22.46 8.86
CA ILE A 14 -7.63 21.48 8.11
C ILE A 14 -7.88 21.97 6.68
N TYR A 15 -8.32 23.23 6.52
CA TYR A 15 -8.58 23.82 5.21
C TYR A 15 -7.36 23.76 4.29
N TRP A 16 -6.20 24.21 4.77
CA TRP A 16 -4.99 24.24 3.97
C TRP A 16 -4.49 22.84 3.63
N MET A 17 -4.59 21.87 4.54
CA MET A 17 -4.24 20.48 4.27
C MET A 17 -5.11 19.88 3.17
N GLU A 18 -6.43 20.05 3.25
CA GLU A 18 -7.33 19.54 2.22
C GLU A 18 -7.20 20.28 0.89
N TYR A 19 -7.05 21.61 0.91
CA TYR A 19 -6.83 22.42 -0.28
C TYR A 19 -5.53 22.00 -0.98
N ALA A 20 -4.43 21.89 -0.23
CA ALA A 20 -3.13 21.48 -0.77
C ALA A 20 -3.21 20.07 -1.37
N HIS A 21 -3.83 19.11 -0.68
CA HIS A 21 -4.02 17.75 -1.22
C HIS A 21 -4.81 17.76 -2.54
N ARG A 22 -5.88 18.55 -2.62
CA ARG A 22 -6.70 18.71 -3.84
C ARG A 22 -5.95 19.41 -4.97
N MET A 23 -5.13 20.41 -4.68
CA MET A 23 -4.28 21.07 -5.67
C MET A 23 -3.17 20.13 -6.15
N TRP A 24 -2.58 19.35 -5.26
CA TRP A 24 -1.58 18.35 -5.58
C TRP A 24 -2.11 17.30 -6.56
N GLY A 25 -3.32 16.78 -6.32
CA GLY A 25 -3.98 15.84 -7.25
C GLY A 25 -4.16 16.42 -8.66
N ARG A 26 -4.52 17.69 -8.79
CA ARG A 26 -4.63 18.38 -10.09
C ARG A 26 -3.26 18.59 -10.75
N ALA A 27 -2.29 19.03 -9.97
CA ALA A 27 -0.93 19.26 -10.43
C ALA A 27 -0.28 17.98 -10.97
N LEU A 28 -0.51 16.82 -10.32
CA LEU A 28 -0.04 15.51 -10.80
C LEU A 28 -0.48 15.21 -12.23
N GLY A 29 -1.69 15.62 -12.61
CA GLY A 29 -2.17 15.50 -13.99
C GLY A 29 -1.26 16.22 -14.99
N PHE A 30 -0.89 17.47 -14.70
CA PHE A 30 0.02 18.25 -15.53
C PHE A 30 1.46 17.72 -15.50
N VAL A 31 1.96 17.39 -14.31
CA VAL A 31 3.31 16.85 -14.09
C VAL A 31 3.49 15.50 -14.80
N PHE A 32 2.43 14.73 -15.00
CA PHE A 32 2.48 13.52 -15.82
C PHE A 32 2.32 13.84 -17.31
N ALA A 33 1.27 14.58 -17.69
CA ALA A 33 0.87 14.76 -19.09
C ALA A 33 1.91 15.54 -19.91
N VAL A 34 2.50 16.60 -19.35
CA VAL A 34 3.44 17.46 -20.09
C VAL A 34 4.74 16.69 -20.46
N PRO A 35 5.45 16.05 -19.50
CA PRO A 35 6.62 15.23 -19.85
C PRO A 35 6.26 14.05 -20.74
N PHE A 36 5.10 13.41 -20.53
CA PHE A 36 4.67 12.29 -21.37
C PHE A 36 4.48 12.71 -22.83
N ALA A 37 3.77 13.80 -23.08
CA ALA A 37 3.58 14.34 -24.43
C ALA A 37 4.91 14.70 -25.09
N TYR A 38 5.82 15.35 -24.34
CA TYR A 38 7.16 15.67 -24.81
C TYR A 38 7.96 14.41 -25.19
N PHE A 39 8.00 13.39 -24.33
CA PHE A 39 8.75 12.16 -24.60
C PHE A 39 8.17 11.34 -25.76
N VAL A 40 6.85 11.35 -25.95
CA VAL A 40 6.21 10.75 -27.13
C VAL A 40 6.58 11.52 -28.39
N ALA A 41 6.49 12.86 -28.39
CA ALA A 41 6.84 13.69 -29.53
C ALA A 41 8.33 13.56 -29.94
N LYS A 42 9.21 13.32 -28.97
CA LYS A 42 10.65 13.06 -29.22
C LYS A 42 10.96 11.62 -29.61
N GLY A 43 9.99 10.71 -29.61
CA GLY A 43 10.21 9.30 -29.92
C GLY A 43 10.98 8.53 -28.84
N TYR A 44 11.09 9.07 -27.62
CA TYR A 44 11.78 8.41 -26.50
C TYR A 44 10.97 7.27 -25.89
N VAL A 45 9.68 7.18 -26.23
CA VAL A 45 8.73 6.22 -25.68
C VAL A 45 8.41 5.16 -26.72
N THR A 46 8.68 3.89 -26.42
CA THR A 46 8.23 2.78 -27.26
C THR A 46 6.70 2.70 -27.27
N ARG A 47 6.10 2.19 -28.35
CA ARG A 47 4.64 2.04 -28.46
C ARG A 47 4.03 1.31 -27.25
N GLN A 48 4.68 0.24 -26.78
CA GLN A 48 4.23 -0.53 -25.63
C GLN A 48 4.27 0.29 -24.33
N LEU A 49 5.34 1.05 -24.10
CA LEU A 49 5.45 1.93 -22.93
C LEU A 49 4.42 3.05 -23.01
N GLY A 50 4.20 3.63 -24.20
CA GLY A 50 3.20 4.67 -24.44
C GLY A 50 1.79 4.22 -24.08
N VAL A 51 1.34 3.06 -24.57
CA VAL A 51 0.01 2.50 -24.22
C VAL A 51 -0.13 2.28 -22.71
N ARG A 52 0.91 1.75 -22.06
CA ARG A 52 0.90 1.52 -20.60
C ARG A 52 0.83 2.84 -19.81
N LEU A 53 1.60 3.86 -20.20
CA LEU A 53 1.57 5.18 -19.57
C LEU A 53 0.23 5.88 -19.78
N SER A 54 -0.35 5.80 -20.98
CA SER A 54 -1.70 6.31 -21.24
C SER A 54 -2.76 5.63 -20.38
N ALA A 55 -2.69 4.31 -20.22
CA ALA A 55 -3.60 3.58 -19.36
C ALA A 55 -3.47 4.01 -17.88
N LEU A 56 -2.24 4.15 -17.38
CA LEU A 56 -1.99 4.63 -16.02
C LEU A 56 -2.47 6.08 -15.82
N PHE A 57 -2.31 6.93 -16.82
CA PHE A 57 -2.83 8.30 -16.80
C PHE A 57 -4.36 8.34 -16.75
N ALA A 58 -5.03 7.52 -17.57
CA ALA A 58 -6.48 7.39 -17.56
C ALA A 58 -6.99 6.88 -16.19
N LEU A 59 -6.31 5.90 -15.59
CA LEU A 59 -6.61 5.42 -14.24
C LEU A 59 -6.39 6.52 -13.19
N GLY A 60 -5.35 7.35 -13.33
CA GLY A 60 -5.14 8.54 -12.49
C GLY A 60 -6.28 9.55 -12.60
N GLY A 61 -6.78 9.82 -13.82
CA GLY A 61 -7.97 10.63 -14.02
C GLY A 61 -9.22 10.04 -13.36
N ALA A 62 -9.43 8.73 -13.51
CA ALA A 62 -10.52 8.01 -12.85
C ALA A 62 -10.39 8.04 -11.31
N GLN A 63 -9.18 8.04 -10.77
CA GLN A 63 -8.91 8.17 -9.34
C GLN A 63 -9.42 9.51 -8.79
N GLY A 64 -9.28 10.59 -9.56
CA GLY A 64 -9.90 11.88 -9.24
C GLY A 64 -11.43 11.82 -9.17
N LEU A 65 -12.07 11.07 -10.07
CA LEU A 65 -13.53 10.83 -10.03
C LEU A 65 -13.94 10.03 -8.80
N ILE A 66 -13.18 8.99 -8.44
CA ILE A 66 -13.41 8.21 -7.20
C ILE A 66 -13.25 9.10 -5.97
N GLY A 67 -12.27 10.01 -5.96
CA GLY A 67 -12.07 10.98 -4.88
C GLY A 67 -13.23 11.95 -4.72
N TRP A 68 -13.75 12.46 -5.84
CA TRP A 68 -14.98 13.26 -5.82
C TRP A 68 -16.18 12.46 -5.28
N TRP A 69 -16.36 11.22 -5.73
CA TRP A 69 -17.45 10.34 -5.26
C TRP A 69 -17.36 10.03 -3.75
N MET A 70 -16.13 9.86 -3.23
CA MET A 70 -15.85 9.70 -1.80
C MET A 70 -16.22 10.97 -1.03
N VAL A 71 -15.72 12.14 -1.42
CA VAL A 71 -16.02 13.40 -0.72
C VAL A 71 -17.52 13.71 -0.78
N LYS A 72 -18.18 13.45 -1.91
CA LYS A 72 -19.62 13.66 -2.07
C LYS A 72 -20.45 12.90 -1.03
N SER A 73 -20.06 11.68 -0.62
CA SER A 73 -20.79 10.97 0.46
C SER A 73 -20.76 11.72 1.78
N GLY A 74 -19.66 12.40 2.09
CA GLY A 74 -19.52 13.09 3.36
C GLY A 74 -20.34 14.38 3.45
N LEU A 75 -20.96 14.80 2.34
CA LEU A 75 -21.81 15.99 2.26
C LEU A 75 -23.31 15.66 2.32
N GLU A 76 -23.67 14.38 2.41
CA GLU A 76 -25.06 13.95 2.62
C GLU A 76 -25.50 14.32 4.05
N GLU A 77 -26.73 14.80 4.22
CA GLU A 77 -27.23 15.21 5.54
C GLU A 77 -27.22 14.00 6.50
N PRO A 78 -26.65 14.13 7.71
CA PRO A 78 -26.66 13.04 8.67
C PRO A 78 -28.09 12.73 9.08
N ALA A 79 -28.38 11.44 9.33
CA ALA A 79 -29.69 10.98 9.75
C ALA A 79 -30.20 11.63 11.07
N SER A 80 -29.29 12.19 11.87
CA SER A 80 -29.63 13.03 13.02
C SER A 80 -28.50 14.02 13.32
N GLU A 81 -28.81 15.11 14.04
CA GLU A 81 -27.83 16.14 14.42
C GLU A 81 -26.69 15.67 15.33
N TYR A 82 -26.79 14.44 15.86
CA TYR A 82 -25.81 13.81 16.74
C TYR A 82 -24.84 12.88 15.99
N VAL A 83 -25.08 12.61 14.70
CA VAL A 83 -24.20 11.79 13.86
C VAL A 83 -23.24 12.70 13.11
N GLU A 84 -21.94 12.41 13.21
CA GLU A 84 -20.93 13.13 12.46
C GLU A 84 -21.03 12.81 10.95
N PRO A 85 -21.02 13.83 10.07
CA PRO A 85 -20.90 13.62 8.63
C PRO A 85 -19.61 12.85 8.35
N ARG A 86 -19.73 11.67 7.75
CA ARG A 86 -18.59 10.79 7.49
C ARG A 86 -18.63 10.24 6.07
N VAL A 87 -17.46 10.07 5.50
CA VAL A 87 -17.33 9.36 4.22
C VAL A 87 -17.63 7.88 4.45
N SER A 88 -18.27 7.25 3.47
CA SER A 88 -18.54 5.82 3.55
C SER A 88 -17.22 5.03 3.59
N PRO A 89 -17.07 4.03 4.50
CA PRO A 89 -15.88 3.19 4.57
C PRO A 89 -15.54 2.52 3.23
N TYR A 90 -16.56 2.11 2.48
CA TYR A 90 -16.41 1.51 1.16
C TYR A 90 -15.84 2.48 0.12
N ARG A 91 -16.27 3.75 0.14
CA ARG A 91 -15.77 4.77 -0.79
C ARG A 91 -14.34 5.17 -0.46
N LEU A 92 -14.02 5.30 0.83
CA LEU A 92 -12.66 5.53 1.29
C LEU A 92 -11.72 4.38 0.91
N ALA A 93 -12.14 3.14 1.15
CA ALA A 93 -11.40 1.96 0.76
C ALA A 93 -11.19 1.90 -0.76
N ALA A 94 -12.23 2.12 -1.56
CA ALA A 94 -12.11 2.16 -3.02
C ALA A 94 -11.13 3.24 -3.51
N HIS A 95 -11.15 4.43 -2.90
CA HIS A 95 -10.24 5.52 -3.23
C HIS A 95 -8.79 5.17 -2.89
N LEU A 96 -8.52 4.66 -1.69
CA LEU A 96 -7.18 4.30 -1.26
C LEU A 96 -6.63 3.11 -2.06
N THR A 97 -7.44 2.06 -2.24
CA THR A 97 -7.05 0.86 -2.99
C THR A 97 -6.73 1.20 -4.44
N SER A 98 -7.55 2.00 -5.11
CA SER A 98 -7.26 2.42 -6.49
C SER A 98 -5.98 3.26 -6.59
N ALA A 99 -5.75 4.17 -5.65
CA ALA A 99 -4.50 4.92 -5.56
C ALA A 99 -3.28 4.00 -5.39
N PHE A 100 -3.37 2.98 -4.54
CA PHE A 100 -2.30 2.00 -4.32
C PHE A 100 -2.06 1.15 -5.58
N VAL A 101 -3.11 0.70 -6.27
CA VAL A 101 -2.98 -0.05 -7.53
C VAL A 101 -2.29 0.78 -8.61
N ILE A 102 -2.67 2.05 -8.76
CA ILE A 102 -2.03 2.98 -9.70
C ILE A 102 -0.57 3.19 -9.34
N TYR A 103 -0.28 3.44 -8.05
CA TYR A 103 1.08 3.56 -7.54
C TYR A 103 1.92 2.33 -7.86
N CYS A 104 1.41 1.13 -7.60
CA CYS A 104 2.08 -0.13 -7.92
C CYS A 104 2.41 -0.23 -9.41
N GLY A 105 1.46 0.15 -10.27
CA GLY A 105 1.63 0.15 -11.72
C GLY A 105 2.69 1.15 -12.19
N ILE A 106 2.68 2.37 -11.64
CA ILE A 106 3.69 3.41 -11.94
C ILE A 106 5.07 2.96 -11.47
N LEU A 107 5.20 2.53 -10.21
CA LEU A 107 6.47 2.08 -9.66
C LEU A 107 7.03 0.90 -10.46
N TRP A 108 6.22 -0.13 -10.73
CA TRP A 108 6.65 -1.26 -11.54
C TRP A 108 7.11 -0.84 -12.95
N THR A 109 6.41 0.14 -13.56
CA THR A 109 6.77 0.68 -14.87
C THR A 109 8.10 1.41 -14.80
N ALA A 110 8.30 2.29 -13.82
CA ALA A 110 9.54 3.01 -13.60
C ALA A 110 10.72 2.05 -13.37
N LEU A 111 10.55 1.04 -12.51
CA LEU A 111 11.56 0.02 -12.26
C LEU A 111 11.87 -0.78 -13.53
N SER A 112 10.89 -1.06 -14.39
CA SER A 112 11.11 -1.78 -15.65
C SER A 112 11.90 -0.97 -16.69
N VAL A 113 11.84 0.37 -16.61
CA VAL A 113 12.64 1.27 -17.45
C VAL A 113 14.05 1.44 -16.90
N VAL A 114 14.19 1.64 -15.58
CA VAL A 114 15.48 1.92 -14.94
C VAL A 114 16.30 0.64 -14.69
N MET A 115 15.64 -0.49 -14.44
CA MET A 115 16.25 -1.80 -14.21
C MET A 115 15.60 -2.86 -15.12
N PRO A 116 15.85 -2.80 -16.44
CA PRO A 116 15.23 -3.73 -17.39
C PRO A 116 15.55 -5.19 -17.03
N ASP A 117 16.81 -5.45 -16.68
CA ASP A 117 17.29 -6.73 -16.18
C ASP A 117 17.46 -6.74 -14.64
N PRO A 118 17.09 -7.85 -13.96
CA PRO A 118 17.32 -8.02 -12.54
C PRO A 118 18.82 -8.27 -12.25
N PRO A 119 19.29 -8.00 -11.02
CA PRO A 119 20.69 -8.24 -10.64
C PRO A 119 21.00 -9.74 -10.64
N ALA A 120 21.72 -10.20 -11.67
CA ALA A 120 22.06 -11.61 -11.86
C ALA A 120 23.41 -11.77 -12.58
N GLU A 121 24.41 -12.27 -11.86
CA GLU A 121 25.77 -12.54 -12.38
C GLU A 121 26.06 -14.03 -12.57
N SER A 122 25.18 -14.91 -12.07
CA SER A 122 25.35 -16.36 -12.20
C SER A 122 24.02 -17.08 -12.40
N MET A 123 24.08 -18.23 -13.06
CA MET A 123 22.88 -19.07 -13.26
C MET A 123 22.33 -19.66 -11.96
N LYS A 124 23.19 -19.79 -10.94
CA LYS A 124 22.79 -20.19 -9.59
C LYS A 124 21.86 -19.14 -8.97
N TRP A 125 22.23 -17.86 -9.07
CA TRP A 125 21.41 -16.75 -8.54
C TRP A 125 20.09 -16.60 -9.28
N VAL A 126 20.07 -16.77 -10.60
CA VAL A 126 18.82 -16.74 -11.39
C VAL A 126 17.84 -17.83 -10.90
N LYS A 127 18.34 -19.06 -10.73
CA LYS A 127 17.52 -20.19 -10.24
C LYS A 127 17.04 -19.96 -8.81
N GLY A 128 17.91 -19.44 -7.93
CA GLY A 128 17.55 -19.09 -6.56
C GLY A 128 16.48 -18.01 -6.50
N ALA A 129 16.64 -16.92 -7.25
CA ALA A 129 15.68 -15.84 -7.35
C ALA A 129 14.30 -16.33 -7.85
N ALA A 130 14.27 -17.18 -8.87
CA ALA A 130 13.02 -17.75 -9.39
C ALA A 130 12.28 -18.61 -8.37
N LYS A 131 13.01 -19.40 -7.56
CA LYS A 131 12.41 -20.17 -6.45
C LYS A 131 11.89 -19.24 -5.36
N PHE A 132 12.68 -18.26 -4.95
CA PHE A 132 12.33 -17.32 -3.89
C PHE A 132 11.15 -16.43 -4.28
N ARG A 133 11.02 -16.06 -5.57
CA ARG A 133 9.87 -15.32 -6.12
C ARG A 133 8.53 -15.98 -5.78
N LYS A 134 8.46 -17.33 -5.82
CA LYS A 134 7.24 -18.08 -5.51
C LYS A 134 6.78 -17.88 -4.06
N LEU A 135 7.69 -17.55 -3.14
CA LEU A 135 7.39 -17.19 -1.76
C LEU A 135 7.09 -15.69 -1.63
N ALA A 136 7.84 -14.85 -2.35
CA ALA A 136 7.70 -13.40 -2.26
C ALA A 136 6.36 -12.87 -2.79
N ILE A 137 5.79 -13.49 -3.84
CA ILE A 137 4.49 -13.07 -4.41
C ILE A 137 3.34 -13.19 -3.39
N PRO A 138 3.06 -14.36 -2.77
CA PRO A 138 1.96 -14.47 -1.81
C PRO A 138 2.18 -13.57 -0.59
N ALA A 139 3.41 -13.42 -0.11
CA ALA A 139 3.71 -12.47 0.97
C ALA A 139 3.42 -11.00 0.55
N SER A 140 3.71 -10.64 -0.70
CA SER A 140 3.36 -9.30 -1.24
C SER A 140 1.85 -9.09 -1.27
N ALA A 141 1.08 -10.14 -1.57
CA ALA A 141 -0.38 -10.08 -1.52
C ALA A 141 -0.89 -9.85 -0.09
N VAL A 142 -0.33 -10.55 0.91
CA VAL A 142 -0.67 -10.34 2.33
C VAL A 142 -0.37 -8.90 2.76
N VAL A 143 0.79 -8.35 2.39
CA VAL A 143 1.15 -6.94 2.65
C VAL A 143 0.14 -5.99 2.01
N GLY A 144 -0.21 -6.22 0.74
CA GLY A 144 -1.20 -5.41 0.02
C GLY A 144 -2.61 -5.47 0.64
N ILE A 145 -3.07 -6.66 1.00
CA ILE A 145 -4.36 -6.87 1.67
C ILE A 145 -4.39 -6.17 3.04
N THR A 146 -3.28 -6.25 3.80
CA THR A 146 -3.15 -5.56 5.09
C THR A 146 -3.22 -4.05 4.93
N ALA A 147 -2.56 -3.50 3.90
CA ALA A 147 -2.64 -2.06 3.63
C ALA A 147 -4.07 -1.62 3.25
N ILE A 148 -4.79 -2.44 2.47
CA ILE A 148 -6.19 -2.17 2.10
C ILE A 148 -7.12 -2.27 3.32
N SER A 149 -6.94 -3.25 4.21
CA SER A 149 -7.78 -3.39 5.40
C SER A 149 -7.65 -2.19 6.35
N GLY A 150 -6.49 -1.52 6.35
CA GLY A 150 -6.30 -0.25 7.06
C GLY A 150 -7.26 0.87 6.61
N ALA A 151 -7.72 0.86 5.35
CA ALA A 151 -8.72 1.81 4.86
C ALA A 151 -10.08 1.61 5.53
N PHE A 152 -10.46 0.35 5.77
CA PHE A 152 -11.68 0.03 6.51
C PHE A 152 -11.55 0.38 7.99
N VAL A 153 -10.36 0.22 8.59
CA VAL A 153 -10.11 0.67 9.96
C VAL A 153 -10.30 2.19 10.08
N ALA A 154 -9.73 2.95 9.15
CA ALA A 154 -9.89 4.41 9.13
C ALA A 154 -11.34 4.80 8.85
N GLY A 155 -12.01 4.17 7.88
CA GLY A 155 -13.37 4.52 7.47
C GLY A 155 -14.44 4.21 8.52
N ASN A 156 -14.21 3.22 9.37
CA ASN A 156 -15.11 2.87 10.48
C ASN A 156 -14.69 3.48 11.83
N ASP A 157 -13.66 4.33 11.85
CA ASP A 157 -13.02 4.81 13.09
C ASP A 157 -12.59 3.69 14.05
N ALA A 158 -12.37 2.49 13.50
CA ALA A 158 -12.11 1.28 14.28
C ALA A 158 -10.78 1.33 15.03
N GLY A 159 -9.88 2.25 14.67
CA GLY A 159 -8.66 2.52 15.43
C GLY A 159 -8.92 3.05 16.86
N ARG A 160 -10.13 3.56 17.16
CA ARG A 160 -10.52 4.10 18.47
C ARG A 160 -11.39 3.16 19.32
N ALA A 161 -11.64 1.94 18.84
CA ALA A 161 -12.56 1.02 19.51
C ALA A 161 -11.93 0.34 20.73
N TYR A 162 -10.79 -0.34 20.54
CA TYR A 162 -10.08 -1.02 21.63
C TYR A 162 -8.61 -0.56 21.69
N ASN A 163 -8.30 0.46 22.47
CA ASN A 163 -6.95 1.07 22.50
C ASN A 163 -5.96 0.34 23.44
N THR A 164 -6.10 -0.97 23.58
CA THR A 164 -5.19 -1.87 24.30
C THR A 164 -4.50 -2.85 23.34
N PHE A 165 -3.36 -3.40 23.74
CA PHE A 165 -2.63 -4.42 22.99
C PHE A 165 -1.89 -5.36 23.96
N PRO A 166 -1.81 -6.69 23.73
CA PRO A 166 -2.31 -7.42 22.56
C PRO A 166 -3.81 -7.71 22.59
N LYS A 167 -4.43 -7.71 23.78
CA LYS A 167 -5.88 -7.88 23.95
C LYS A 167 -6.67 -6.66 23.45
N MET A 168 -7.95 -6.88 23.17
CA MET A 168 -8.95 -5.86 22.82
C MET A 168 -9.87 -5.64 24.03
N GLY A 169 -9.50 -4.69 24.90
CA GLY A 169 -10.05 -4.60 26.25
C GLY A 169 -9.57 -5.77 27.11
N ASP A 170 -10.50 -6.43 27.81
CA ASP A 170 -10.19 -7.58 28.67
C ASP A 170 -10.12 -8.91 27.91
N SER A 171 -10.62 -8.96 26.67
CA SER A 171 -10.73 -10.15 25.83
C SER A 171 -9.74 -10.17 24.66
N TRP A 172 -9.46 -11.35 24.12
CA TRP A 172 -8.66 -11.50 22.89
C TRP A 172 -9.50 -11.28 21.63
N ILE A 173 -10.77 -11.69 21.68
CA ILE A 173 -11.77 -11.54 20.64
C ILE A 173 -13.00 -10.94 21.33
N PRO A 174 -13.41 -9.71 20.98
CA PRO A 174 -14.64 -9.13 21.50
C PRO A 174 -15.89 -9.96 21.16
N GLU A 175 -16.90 -9.93 22.01
CA GLU A 175 -18.12 -10.75 21.83
C GLU A 175 -18.99 -10.28 20.65
N ASP A 176 -18.86 -9.02 20.28
CA ASP A 176 -19.69 -8.36 19.26
C ASP A 176 -19.17 -8.56 17.83
N VAL A 177 -18.07 -9.29 17.60
CA VAL A 177 -17.42 -9.42 16.27
C VAL A 177 -18.28 -10.05 15.17
N PHE A 178 -19.42 -10.67 15.52
CA PHE A 178 -20.37 -11.21 14.55
C PHE A 178 -21.82 -10.74 14.82
N SER A 179 -21.97 -9.58 15.45
CA SER A 179 -23.29 -9.05 15.85
C SER A 179 -24.13 -8.43 14.72
N MET A 180 -23.55 -8.16 13.55
CA MET A 180 -24.28 -7.53 12.43
C MET A 180 -24.86 -8.56 11.45
N GLU A 181 -26.02 -8.23 10.89
CA GLU A 181 -26.63 -8.95 9.77
C GLU A 181 -26.75 -8.07 8.51
N PRO A 182 -26.61 -8.64 7.29
CA PRO A 182 -26.11 -9.99 7.00
C PRO A 182 -24.67 -10.20 7.49
N PHE A 183 -24.34 -11.44 7.90
CA PHE A 183 -23.04 -11.84 8.46
C PHE A 183 -21.80 -11.21 7.80
N ILE A 184 -21.79 -11.09 6.47
CA ILE A 184 -20.69 -10.51 5.69
C ILE A 184 -20.34 -9.06 6.08
N ARG A 185 -21.32 -8.28 6.56
CA ARG A 185 -21.11 -6.88 6.97
C ARG A 185 -20.14 -6.77 8.14
N ASN A 186 -20.04 -7.79 8.99
CA ASN A 186 -19.10 -7.75 10.11
C ASN A 186 -17.66 -7.52 9.63
N PHE A 187 -17.26 -8.11 8.51
CA PHE A 187 -15.88 -7.99 8.04
C PHE A 187 -15.50 -6.59 7.54
N PHE A 188 -16.49 -5.73 7.25
CA PHE A 188 -16.28 -4.42 6.60
C PHE A 188 -16.86 -3.22 7.37
N GLU A 189 -17.87 -3.45 8.22
CA GLU A 189 -18.62 -2.40 8.92
C GLU A 189 -18.63 -2.56 10.44
N ASN A 190 -18.44 -3.79 10.95
CA ASN A 190 -18.36 -3.98 12.40
C ASN A 190 -16.99 -3.52 12.89
N THR A 191 -17.00 -2.46 13.70
CA THR A 191 -15.82 -1.80 14.23
C THR A 191 -14.85 -2.78 14.92
N SER A 192 -15.36 -3.66 15.77
CA SER A 192 -14.58 -4.64 16.53
C SER A 192 -13.93 -5.66 15.60
N THR A 193 -14.69 -6.18 14.66
CA THR A 193 -14.24 -7.17 13.67
C THR A 193 -13.22 -6.58 12.69
N VAL A 194 -13.48 -5.37 12.17
CA VAL A 194 -12.58 -4.65 11.26
C VAL A 194 -11.24 -4.40 11.94
N GLN A 195 -11.25 -3.96 13.20
CA GLN A 195 -10.03 -3.74 13.97
C GLN A 195 -9.29 -5.06 14.24
N LEU A 196 -10.00 -6.12 14.66
CA LEU A 196 -9.42 -7.45 14.89
C LEU A 196 -8.80 -8.03 13.61
N ASN A 197 -9.51 -7.99 12.49
CA ASN A 197 -9.03 -8.46 11.19
C ASN A 197 -7.74 -7.76 10.79
N HIS A 198 -7.67 -6.43 10.97
CA HIS A 198 -6.45 -5.68 10.66
C HIS A 198 -5.28 -6.07 11.56
N ARG A 199 -5.50 -6.32 12.86
CA ARG A 199 -4.45 -6.84 13.78
C ARG A 199 -3.92 -8.21 13.35
N ILE A 200 -4.82 -9.11 12.95
CA ILE A 200 -4.46 -10.45 12.45
C ILE A 200 -3.66 -10.34 11.15
N LEU A 201 -4.08 -9.47 10.24
CA LEU A 201 -3.39 -9.21 8.97
C LEU A 201 -2.00 -8.58 9.18
N ALA A 202 -1.87 -7.63 10.11
CA ALA A 202 -0.58 -7.04 10.48
C ALA A 202 0.39 -8.09 11.06
N THR A 203 -0.11 -8.96 11.94
CA THR A 203 0.67 -10.07 12.51
C THR A 203 1.09 -11.06 11.43
N SER A 204 0.16 -11.44 10.54
CA SER A 204 0.43 -12.30 9.39
C SER A 204 1.46 -11.70 8.44
N THR A 205 1.40 -10.38 8.22
CA THR A 205 2.40 -9.64 7.44
C THR A 205 3.78 -9.74 8.06
N LEU A 206 3.93 -9.46 9.36
CA LEU A 206 5.23 -9.55 10.02
C LEU A 206 5.79 -10.98 9.97
N LEU A 207 4.94 -11.99 10.23
CA LEU A 207 5.34 -13.39 10.17
C LEU A 207 5.76 -13.82 8.76
N SER A 208 4.99 -13.45 7.74
CA SER A 208 5.31 -13.78 6.34
C SER A 208 6.61 -13.13 5.87
N VAL A 209 6.84 -11.86 6.19
CA VAL A 209 8.10 -11.15 5.86
C VAL A 209 9.28 -11.74 6.65
N SER A 210 9.08 -12.09 7.92
CA SER A 210 10.11 -12.78 8.72
C SER A 210 10.46 -14.15 8.13
N ALA A 211 9.46 -14.91 7.68
CA ALA A 211 9.65 -16.18 6.99
C ALA A 211 10.41 -16.01 5.67
N LEU A 212 10.12 -14.96 4.88
CA LEU A 212 10.92 -14.61 3.70
C LEU A 212 12.37 -14.36 4.04
N TRP A 213 12.63 -13.58 5.10
CA TRP A 213 13.99 -13.28 5.52
C TRP A 213 14.76 -14.52 5.99
N LEU A 214 14.12 -15.40 6.75
CA LEU A 214 14.70 -16.70 7.14
C LEU A 214 14.96 -17.59 5.92
N ALA A 215 14.02 -17.65 4.98
CA ALA A 215 14.17 -18.42 3.74
C ALA A 215 15.31 -17.86 2.86
N ALA A 216 15.47 -16.54 2.77
CA ALA A 216 16.52 -15.90 1.97
C ALA A 216 17.94 -16.29 2.41
N ARG A 217 18.14 -16.65 3.68
CA ARG A 217 19.42 -17.17 4.19
C ARG A 217 19.82 -18.49 3.55
N LYS A 218 18.85 -19.32 3.16
CA LYS A 218 19.05 -20.66 2.60
C LYS A 218 19.09 -20.68 1.07
N VAL A 219 18.83 -19.55 0.40
CA VAL A 219 18.77 -19.45 -1.06
C VAL A 219 19.94 -18.61 -1.56
N ASP A 220 20.62 -19.10 -2.59
CA ASP A 220 21.66 -18.34 -3.27
C ASP A 220 21.04 -17.31 -4.22
N MET A 221 21.21 -16.04 -3.87
CA MET A 221 20.73 -14.88 -4.62
C MET A 221 21.76 -13.76 -4.47
N HIS A 222 21.68 -12.78 -5.38
CA HIS A 222 22.51 -11.60 -5.35
C HIS A 222 22.47 -10.89 -3.96
N PRO A 223 23.61 -10.46 -3.39
CA PRO A 223 23.67 -9.83 -2.07
C PRO A 223 22.71 -8.65 -1.88
N ALA A 224 22.58 -7.79 -2.89
CA ALA A 224 21.63 -6.66 -2.87
C ALA A 224 20.17 -7.12 -2.67
N VAL A 225 19.77 -8.26 -3.25
CA VAL A 225 18.41 -8.82 -3.04
C VAL A 225 18.25 -9.31 -1.60
N LYS A 226 19.28 -9.95 -1.02
CA LYS A 226 19.25 -10.38 0.39
C LYS A 226 19.19 -9.18 1.35
N SER A 227 19.95 -8.12 1.06
CA SER A 227 19.91 -6.86 1.80
C SER A 227 18.51 -6.23 1.74
N LEU A 228 17.90 -6.19 0.56
CA LEU A 228 16.54 -5.69 0.37
C LEU A 228 15.51 -6.48 1.20
N VAL A 229 15.60 -7.81 1.26
CA VAL A 229 14.74 -8.63 2.14
C VAL A 229 14.92 -8.22 3.62
N GLY A 230 16.15 -7.91 4.05
CA GLY A 230 16.43 -7.36 5.37
C GLY A 230 15.78 -6.00 5.61
N SER A 231 15.88 -5.08 4.65
CA SER A 231 15.21 -3.78 4.72
C SER A 231 13.69 -3.91 4.79
N THR A 232 13.11 -4.85 4.03
CA THR A 232 11.67 -5.17 4.09
C THR A 232 11.26 -5.66 5.48
N LEU A 233 12.06 -6.53 6.12
CA LEU A 233 11.80 -6.96 7.48
C LEU A 233 11.86 -5.79 8.48
N GLY A 234 12.88 -4.93 8.38
CA GLY A 234 13.00 -3.75 9.21
C GLY A 234 11.80 -2.81 9.08
N MET A 235 11.34 -2.55 7.85
CA MET A 235 10.14 -1.75 7.60
C MET A 235 8.85 -2.42 8.10
N ALA A 236 8.73 -3.75 7.98
CA ALA A 236 7.58 -4.50 8.51
C ALA A 236 7.52 -4.43 10.05
N ALA A 237 8.66 -4.55 10.73
CA ALA A 237 8.75 -4.36 12.17
C ALA A 237 8.36 -2.93 12.58
N LEU A 238 8.90 -1.92 11.89
CA LEU A 238 8.55 -0.52 12.10
C LEU A 238 7.04 -0.28 11.87
N GLN A 239 6.43 -0.94 10.89
CA GLN A 239 5.00 -0.83 10.63
C GLN A 239 4.14 -1.36 11.78
N VAL A 240 4.50 -2.51 12.35
CA VAL A 240 3.81 -3.04 13.54
C VAL A 240 3.98 -2.09 14.72
N THR A 241 5.18 -1.56 14.94
CA THR A 241 5.41 -0.54 15.98
C THR A 241 4.53 0.70 15.76
N LEU A 242 4.52 1.27 14.55
CA LEU A 242 3.67 2.42 14.22
C LEU A 242 2.19 2.12 14.39
N GLY A 243 1.73 0.94 14.00
CA GLY A 243 0.33 0.52 14.16
C GLY A 243 -0.07 0.40 15.62
N ILE A 244 0.76 -0.23 16.45
CA ILE A 244 0.55 -0.33 17.91
C ILE A 244 0.61 1.05 18.56
N SER A 245 1.56 1.91 18.20
CA SER A 245 1.63 3.28 18.73
C SER A 245 0.40 4.11 18.34
N THR A 246 -0.05 4.01 17.08
CA THR A 246 -1.26 4.69 16.60
C THR A 246 -2.48 4.24 17.40
N LEU A 247 -2.57 2.93 17.67
CA LEU A 247 -3.62 2.33 18.47
C LEU A 247 -3.58 2.82 19.92
N LEU A 248 -2.46 2.67 20.63
CA LEU A 248 -2.38 3.00 22.06
C LEU A 248 -2.58 4.50 22.34
N MET A 249 -2.26 5.36 21.37
CA MET A 249 -2.39 6.82 21.51
C MET A 249 -3.67 7.38 20.91
N TYR A 250 -4.70 6.55 20.67
CA TYR A 250 -6.02 6.99 20.19
C TYR A 250 -6.01 7.66 18.80
N VAL A 251 -5.20 7.13 17.89
CA VAL A 251 -5.09 7.53 16.49
C VAL A 251 -4.76 9.03 16.31
N PRO A 252 -3.62 9.53 16.82
CA PRO A 252 -3.16 10.87 16.48
C PRO A 252 -2.92 10.95 14.97
N THR A 253 -3.33 12.05 14.33
CA THR A 253 -3.24 12.21 12.87
C THR A 253 -1.82 12.06 12.33
N SER A 254 -0.81 12.50 13.09
CA SER A 254 0.61 12.33 12.75
C SER A 254 1.03 10.86 12.70
N LEU A 255 0.65 10.07 13.70
CA LEU A 255 0.94 8.63 13.74
C LEU A 255 0.14 7.85 12.69
N GLY A 256 -1.14 8.15 12.53
CA GLY A 256 -1.96 7.54 11.47
C GLY A 256 -1.38 7.80 10.08
N SER A 257 -0.95 9.04 9.82
CA SER A 257 -0.29 9.42 8.56
C SER A 257 1.06 8.72 8.37
N ALA A 258 1.88 8.67 9.42
CA ALA A 258 3.17 7.96 9.39
C ALA A 258 2.98 6.45 9.16
N HIS A 259 1.97 5.85 9.79
CA HIS A 259 1.62 4.45 9.59
C HIS A 259 1.20 4.20 8.14
N GLN A 260 0.31 5.02 7.57
CA GLN A 260 -0.10 4.91 6.16
C GLN A 260 1.07 5.12 5.18
N ALA A 261 1.94 6.10 5.41
CA ALA A 261 3.13 6.33 4.60
C ALA A 261 4.12 5.16 4.65
N GLY A 262 4.31 4.59 5.85
CA GLY A 262 5.17 3.43 6.00
C GLY A 262 4.54 2.14 5.42
N ALA A 263 3.21 2.01 5.38
CA ALA A 263 2.54 0.91 4.68
C ALA A 263 2.80 0.99 3.16
N LEU A 264 2.73 2.19 2.57
CA LEU A 264 3.13 2.42 1.18
C LEU A 264 4.61 2.13 0.95
N THR A 265 5.48 2.51 1.90
CA THR A 265 6.92 2.21 1.84
C THR A 265 7.19 0.71 1.87
N LEU A 266 6.54 -0.03 2.77
CA LEU A 266 6.64 -1.50 2.83
C LEU A 266 6.16 -2.15 1.53
N LEU A 267 5.04 -1.69 0.98
CA LEU A 267 4.54 -2.15 -0.31
C LEU A 267 5.54 -1.87 -1.44
N SER A 268 6.18 -0.70 -1.43
CA SER A 268 7.22 -0.32 -2.40
C SER A 268 8.43 -1.27 -2.34
N LEU A 269 8.89 -1.63 -1.14
CA LEU A 269 9.96 -2.59 -0.94
C LEU A 269 9.57 -3.99 -1.45
N MET A 270 8.31 -4.42 -1.25
CA MET A 270 7.80 -5.69 -1.79
C MET A 270 7.73 -5.68 -3.32
N ILE A 271 7.33 -4.56 -3.92
CA ILE A 271 7.32 -4.39 -5.38
C ILE A 271 8.73 -4.43 -5.93
N LEU A 272 9.67 -3.70 -5.31
CA LEU A 272 11.08 -3.73 -5.70
C LEU A 272 11.67 -5.14 -5.57
N LEU A 273 11.38 -5.83 -4.47
CA LEU A 273 11.83 -7.19 -4.22
C LEU A 273 11.31 -8.13 -5.30
N THR A 274 9.99 -8.14 -5.53
CA THR A 274 9.41 -8.96 -6.58
C THR A 274 9.90 -8.55 -7.97
N HIS A 275 10.19 -7.28 -8.24
CA HIS A 275 10.76 -6.86 -9.52
C HIS A 275 12.20 -7.37 -9.73
N THR A 276 13.04 -7.33 -8.70
CA THR A 276 14.43 -7.86 -8.74
C THR A 276 14.50 -9.39 -8.82
N LEU A 277 13.41 -10.09 -8.47
CA LEU A 277 13.29 -11.55 -8.57
C LEU A 277 12.67 -12.01 -9.90
N ARG A 278 12.53 -11.13 -10.89
CA ARG A 278 12.01 -11.50 -12.21
C ARG A 278 12.98 -12.42 -12.95
N ARG A 279 12.45 -13.09 -13.98
CA ARG A 279 13.32 -13.78 -14.94
C ARG A 279 14.11 -12.71 -15.73
N PRO A 280 15.44 -12.84 -15.86
CA PRO A 280 16.23 -11.96 -16.71
C PRO A 280 15.86 -12.08 -18.19
N SER A 281 16.27 -11.10 -18.98
CA SER A 281 16.10 -11.08 -20.43
C SER A 281 16.75 -12.31 -21.08
N PRO A 282 16.25 -12.78 -22.25
CA PRO A 282 16.87 -13.88 -22.98
C PRO A 282 18.35 -13.62 -23.33
N ALA A 283 18.69 -12.36 -23.61
CA ALA A 283 20.07 -11.94 -23.90
C ALA A 283 20.99 -12.15 -22.70
N LEU A 284 20.60 -11.68 -21.51
CA LEU A 284 21.37 -11.89 -20.28
C LEU A 284 21.47 -13.38 -19.93
N LEU A 285 20.39 -14.15 -20.07
CA LEU A 285 20.43 -15.59 -19.84
C LEU A 285 21.41 -16.31 -20.77
N LYS A 286 21.46 -15.93 -22.06
CA LYS A 286 22.40 -16.49 -23.03
C LYS A 286 23.85 -16.17 -22.66
N SER A 287 24.13 -14.90 -22.29
CA SER A 287 25.45 -14.44 -21.84
C SER A 287 25.97 -15.24 -20.64
N LEU A 288 25.12 -15.40 -19.62
CA LEU A 288 25.46 -16.18 -18.43
C LEU A 288 25.69 -17.67 -18.75
N ALA A 289 24.93 -18.24 -19.69
CA ALA A 289 25.09 -19.63 -20.10
C ALA A 289 26.40 -19.86 -20.89
N SER A 290 26.84 -18.89 -21.71
CA SER A 290 28.13 -18.96 -22.38
C SER A 290 29.30 -18.86 -21.41
N ALA A 291 29.21 -17.98 -20.39
CA ALA A 291 30.27 -17.81 -19.40
C ALA A 291 30.55 -19.09 -18.59
N VAL A 292 29.51 -19.88 -18.31
CA VAL A 292 29.64 -21.19 -17.61
C VAL A 292 30.31 -22.25 -18.49
N LYS A 293 30.24 -22.14 -19.82
CA LYS A 293 30.88 -23.10 -20.75
C LYS A 293 32.35 -22.80 -20.98
N SER A 294 32.79 -21.57 -20.72
CA SER A 294 34.18 -21.12 -20.88
C SER A 294 35.05 -21.29 -19.64
N THR A 295 34.47 -21.74 -18.53
CA THR A 295 35.13 -22.02 -17.24
C THR A 295 35.14 -23.51 -16.97
#